data_AF-A0A7R9YTT3-F1
#
_entry.id   AF-A0A7R9YTT3-F1
#
_cell.length_a   1.000
_cell.length_b   1.000
_cell.length_c   1.000
_cell.angle_alpha   90.00
_cell.angle_beta   90.00
_cell.angle_gamma   90.00
#
_symmetry.space_group_name_H-M   'P 1'
#
loop_
_entity.id
_entity.type
_entity.pdbx_description
1 polymer ?
#
loop_
_entity_poly.entity_id
_entity_poly.type
_entity_poly.pdbx_seq_one_letter_code
_entity_poly.pdbx_strand_id
1 'polypeptide(L)'
;MELGNLEETRDAFHDAKTKESQQEEGEEVTLVVNATGGPHKMSFKVGVTVAYVKLALQQQYGLPMATTQLKLNGRPLLDPLSLSDCPGISAGQEVSVEVINT
;
A
#
# COMPACT_ATOMS: atom_id res chain seq x y z
N MET A 1 -7.52 11.45 -45.71
CA MET A 1 -7.58 11.29 -44.25
C MET A 1 -7.60 9.78 -43.97
N GLU A 2 -6.51 9.05 -44.19
CA GLU A 2 -5.25 9.00 -43.40
C GLU A 2 -5.47 8.43 -41.99
N LEU A 3 -5.19 7.13 -41.88
CA LEU A 3 -5.05 6.35 -40.65
C LEU A 3 -3.64 6.61 -40.11
N GLY A 4 -3.51 7.10 -38.88
CA GLY A 4 -2.19 7.25 -38.27
C GLY A 4 -2.21 8.00 -36.95
N ASN A 5 -2.31 7.26 -35.84
CA ASN A 5 -1.45 7.35 -34.66
C ASN A 5 -2.11 6.63 -33.47
N LEU A 6 -1.95 5.30 -33.42
CA LEU A 6 -2.31 4.50 -32.25
C LEU A 6 -1.26 4.59 -31.12
N GLU A 7 -0.15 5.29 -31.36
CA GLU A 7 1.00 5.37 -30.45
C GLU A 7 0.87 6.46 -29.37
N GLU A 8 0.05 7.49 -29.57
CA GLU A 8 -0.17 8.56 -28.57
C GLU A 8 -0.98 8.10 -27.34
N THR A 9 -1.62 6.93 -27.41
CA THR A 9 -2.46 6.42 -26.30
C THR A 9 -1.63 5.68 -25.23
N ARG A 10 -0.32 5.48 -25.41
CA ARG A 10 0.52 4.75 -24.44
C ARG A 10 1.08 5.63 -23.34
N ASP A 11 1.23 6.93 -23.57
CA ASP A 11 1.82 7.84 -22.59
C ASP A 11 0.79 8.32 -21.53
N ALA A 12 -0.49 8.34 -21.89
CA ALA A 12 -1.58 8.74 -20.99
C ALA A 12 -1.87 7.74 -19.85
N PHE A 13 -1.39 6.49 -19.94
CA PHE A 13 -1.56 5.48 -18.88
C PHE A 13 -0.42 5.46 -17.86
N HIS A 14 0.72 6.11 -18.13
CA HIS A 14 1.79 6.23 -17.13
C HIS A 14 1.68 7.51 -16.28
N ASP A 15 1.06 8.58 -16.77
CA ASP A 15 0.91 9.84 -16.01
C ASP A 15 -0.20 9.78 -14.95
N ALA A 16 -1.18 8.87 -15.09
CA ALA A 16 -2.20 8.64 -14.06
C ALA A 16 -1.60 8.11 -12.75
N LYS A 17 -0.53 7.30 -12.85
CA LYS A 17 0.13 6.69 -11.69
C LYS A 17 0.93 7.69 -10.84
N THR A 18 1.22 8.87 -11.37
CA THR A 18 2.00 9.92 -10.67
C THR A 18 1.10 10.98 -10.03
N LYS A 19 -0.15 11.14 -10.48
CA LYS A 19 -1.09 12.16 -9.97
C LYS A 19 -1.98 11.71 -8.82
N GLU A 20 -2.10 10.40 -8.56
CA GLU A 20 -2.79 9.90 -7.36
C GLU A 20 -1.95 10.09 -6.08
N SER A 21 -0.63 10.31 -6.20
CA SER A 21 0.31 10.56 -5.10
C SER A 21 0.07 11.86 -4.31
N GLN A 22 -0.98 12.64 -4.64
CA GLN A 22 -1.31 13.91 -3.97
C GLN A 22 -2.56 13.84 -3.08
N GLN A 23 -3.24 12.71 -2.94
CA GLN A 23 -4.49 12.64 -2.17
C GLN A 23 -4.37 11.92 -0.83
N GLU A 24 -3.27 12.08 -0.09
CA GLU A 24 -3.14 11.53 1.27
C GLU A 24 -2.39 12.52 2.16
N GLU A 25 -3.09 13.57 2.58
CA GLU A 25 -2.61 14.56 3.55
C GLU A 25 -2.20 13.84 4.85
N GLY A 26 -0.95 13.96 5.25
CA GLY A 26 -0.47 13.38 6.51
C GLY A 26 1.03 13.10 6.53
N GLU A 27 1.55 12.92 7.73
CA GLU A 27 2.91 12.45 7.94
C GLU A 27 3.04 10.95 7.59
N GLU A 28 4.29 10.50 7.41
CA GLU A 28 4.59 9.13 6.99
C GLU A 28 4.79 8.19 8.18
N VAL A 29 4.45 6.93 7.97
CA VAL A 29 4.76 5.82 8.87
C VAL A 29 5.49 4.74 8.09
N THR A 30 6.51 4.12 8.68
CA THR A 30 7.22 2.99 8.08
C THR A 30 6.67 1.70 8.66
N LEU A 31 6.07 0.86 7.82
CA LEU A 31 5.63 -0.47 8.20
C LEU A 31 6.74 -1.49 7.91
N VAL A 32 7.09 -2.29 8.91
CA VAL A 32 7.99 -3.44 8.77
C VAL A 32 7.13 -4.69 8.63
N VAL A 33 6.94 -5.14 7.40
CA VAL A 33 6.16 -6.33 7.06
C VAL A 33 7.04 -7.57 7.15
N ASN A 34 6.68 -8.51 8.01
CA ASN A 34 7.37 -9.79 8.12
C ASN A 34 6.73 -10.77 7.12
N ALA A 35 7.31 -10.89 5.92
CA ALA A 35 6.83 -11.77 4.85
C ALA A 35 7.84 -12.88 4.53
N THR A 36 7.49 -13.77 3.59
CA THR A 36 8.38 -14.84 3.11
C THR A 36 9.64 -14.24 2.50
N GLY A 37 10.78 -14.40 3.18
CA GLY A 37 12.06 -13.81 2.79
C GLY A 37 12.67 -12.88 3.84
N GLY A 38 11.90 -12.49 4.85
CA GLY A 38 12.37 -11.68 5.97
C GLY A 38 11.55 -10.41 6.19
N PRO A 39 11.99 -9.53 7.10
CA PRO A 39 11.37 -8.23 7.32
C PRO A 39 11.65 -7.29 6.15
N HIS A 40 10.60 -6.71 5.57
CA HIS A 40 10.70 -5.66 4.56
C HIS A 40 10.10 -4.36 5.08
N LYS A 41 10.73 -3.23 4.77
CA LYS A 41 10.27 -1.90 5.19
C LYS A 41 9.57 -1.21 4.04
N MET A 42 8.39 -0.65 4.32
CA MET A 42 7.61 0.14 3.37
C MET A 42 7.08 1.39 4.06
N SER A 43 7.26 2.56 3.46
CA SER A 43 6.73 3.81 4.00
C SER A 43 5.41 4.17 3.33
N PHE A 44 4.45 4.60 4.13
CA PHE A 44 3.11 5.00 3.71
C PHE A 44 2.71 6.29 4.41
N LYS A 45 1.83 7.07 3.80
CA LYS A 45 1.13 8.16 4.51
C LYS A 45 0.17 7.55 5.52
N VAL A 46 0.02 8.15 6.70
CA VAL A 46 -0.93 7.62 7.70
C VAL A 46 -2.39 7.70 7.25
N GLY A 47 -2.71 8.54 6.28
CA GLY A 47 -4.04 8.62 5.68
C GLY A 47 -4.42 7.42 4.80
N VAL A 48 -3.44 6.60 4.38
CA VAL A 48 -3.70 5.48 3.45
C VAL A 48 -4.55 4.40 4.11
N THR A 49 -5.37 3.72 3.32
CA THR A 49 -6.17 2.59 3.79
C THR A 49 -5.34 1.32 3.94
N VAL A 50 -5.77 0.43 4.84
CA VAL A 50 -5.17 -0.92 4.96
C VAL A 50 -5.27 -1.69 3.63
N ALA A 51 -6.32 -1.48 2.84
CA ALA A 51 -6.43 -2.05 1.50
C ALA A 51 -5.32 -1.59 0.56
N TYR A 52 -4.96 -0.31 0.58
CA TYR A 52 -3.87 0.22 -0.23
C TYR A 52 -2.53 -0.44 0.14
N VAL A 53 -2.26 -0.62 1.44
CA VAL A 53 -1.06 -1.34 1.91
C VAL A 53 -1.03 -2.76 1.37
N LYS A 54 -2.15 -3.50 1.41
CA LYS A 54 -2.21 -4.86 0.87
C LYS A 54 -2.02 -4.90 -0.65
N LEU A 55 -2.56 -3.93 -1.39
CA LEU A 55 -2.32 -3.81 -2.83
C LEU A 55 -0.83 -3.57 -3.11
N ALA A 56 -0.16 -2.72 -2.34
CA ALA A 56 1.27 -2.50 -2.47
C ALA A 56 2.07 -3.78 -2.21
N LEU A 57 1.68 -4.57 -1.20
CA LEU A 57 2.27 -5.88 -0.92
C LEU A 57 2.07 -6.90 -2.06
N GLN A 58 0.89 -6.88 -2.70
CA GLN A 58 0.63 -7.71 -3.87
C GLN A 58 1.54 -7.33 -5.03
N GLN A 59 1.68 -6.04 -5.31
CA GLN A 59 2.49 -5.56 -6.44
C GLN A 59 3.98 -5.81 -6.23
N GLN A 60 4.48 -5.63 -5.00
CA GLN A 60 5.92 -5.70 -4.73
C GLN A 60 6.42 -7.09 -4.34
N TYR A 61 5.58 -7.89 -3.66
CA TYR A 61 5.97 -9.20 -3.11
C TYR A 61 5.09 -10.35 -3.59
N GLY A 62 4.10 -10.09 -4.46
CA GLY A 62 3.19 -11.12 -4.97
C GLY A 62 2.21 -11.67 -3.92
N LEU A 63 2.03 -10.97 -2.79
CA LEU A 63 1.14 -11.39 -1.71
C LEU A 63 -0.32 -11.08 -2.09
N PRO A 64 -1.20 -12.08 -2.32
CA PRO A 64 -2.52 -11.80 -2.84
C PRO A 64 -3.37 -11.03 -1.82
N MET A 65 -3.81 -9.82 -2.15
CA MET A 65 -4.59 -8.96 -1.25
C MET A 65 -5.81 -9.67 -0.64
N ALA A 66 -6.48 -10.53 -1.41
CA ALA A 66 -7.67 -11.27 -0.98
C ALA A 66 -7.40 -12.29 0.13
N THR A 67 -6.19 -12.86 0.18
CA THR A 67 -5.78 -13.87 1.17
C THR A 67 -4.81 -13.31 2.22
N THR A 68 -4.27 -12.12 1.98
CA THR A 68 -3.38 -11.43 2.92
C THR A 68 -4.16 -10.71 4.02
N GLN A 69 -3.84 -11.07 5.26
CA GLN A 69 -4.24 -10.38 6.48
C GLN A 69 -3.02 -9.70 7.10
N LEU A 70 -3.23 -8.47 7.57
CA LEU A 70 -2.22 -7.72 8.31
C LEU A 70 -2.63 -7.68 9.78
N LYS A 71 -1.69 -7.93 10.68
CA LYS A 71 -1.91 -7.78 12.12
C LYS A 71 -0.86 -6.90 12.76
N LEU A 72 -1.29 -6.14 13.77
CA LEU A 72 -0.43 -5.37 14.65
C LEU A 72 -0.66 -5.84 16.08
N ASN A 73 0.40 -6.36 16.72
CA ASN A 73 0.32 -6.92 18.07
C ASN A 73 -0.82 -7.95 18.21
N GLY A 74 -0.96 -8.84 17.23
CA GLY A 74 -2.04 -9.84 17.17
C GLY A 74 -3.44 -9.31 16.80
N ARG A 75 -3.64 -8.00 16.65
CA ARG A 75 -4.93 -7.41 16.23
C ARG A 75 -4.99 -7.23 14.72
N PRO A 76 -6.08 -7.63 14.04
CA PRO A 76 -6.21 -7.45 12.60
C PRO A 76 -6.32 -5.96 12.24
N LEU A 77 -5.57 -5.54 11.23
CA LEU A 77 -5.78 -4.28 10.53
C LEU A 77 -6.88 -4.52 9.49
N LEU A 78 -7.96 -3.75 9.60
CA LEU A 78 -9.18 -3.96 8.84
C LEU A 78 -9.29 -2.97 7.68
N ASP A 79 -9.67 -3.47 6.51
CA ASP A 79 -10.24 -2.65 5.45
C ASP A 79 -11.70 -2.28 5.83
N PRO A 80 -12.18 -1.04 5.60
CA PRO A 80 -11.54 0.08 4.88
C PRO A 80 -10.85 1.14 5.77
N LEU A 81 -10.35 0.78 6.96
CA LEU A 81 -9.74 1.76 7.87
C LEU A 81 -8.44 2.35 7.30
N SER A 82 -8.17 3.61 7.62
CA SER A 82 -6.87 4.23 7.38
C SER A 82 -5.84 3.79 8.43
N LEU A 83 -4.55 3.92 8.11
CA LEU A 83 -3.46 3.63 9.04
C LEU A 83 -3.55 4.50 10.30
N SER A 84 -3.97 5.76 10.18
CA SER A 84 -4.22 6.66 11.32
C SER A 84 -5.35 6.21 12.25
N ASP A 85 -6.33 5.47 11.74
CA ASP A 85 -7.43 4.91 12.55
C ASP A 85 -7.03 3.61 13.26
N CYS A 86 -5.90 3.03 12.87
CA CYS A 86 -5.41 1.79 13.46
C CYS A 86 -4.64 2.08 14.76
N PRO A 87 -5.11 1.57 15.92
CA PRO A 87 -4.46 1.83 17.19
C PRO A 87 -3.04 1.26 17.21
N GLY A 88 -2.06 2.11 17.59
CA GLY A 88 -0.64 1.75 17.58
C GLY A 88 0.09 2.08 16.29
N ILE A 89 -0.58 2.75 15.34
CA ILE A 89 0.05 3.32 14.15
C ILE A 89 -0.08 4.84 14.24
N SER A 90 1.03 5.55 14.07
CA SER A 90 1.07 7.01 14.03
C SER A 90 2.25 7.44 13.19
N ALA A 91 2.19 8.69 12.75
CA ALA A 91 3.22 9.35 12.00
C ALA A 91 4.61 9.28 12.67
N GLY A 92 5.66 9.30 11.84
CA GLY A 92 7.06 9.41 12.25
C GLY A 92 7.64 8.16 12.89
N GLN A 93 6.91 7.04 12.92
CA GLN A 93 7.37 5.83 13.60
C GLN A 93 7.57 4.65 12.65
N GLU A 94 8.34 3.67 13.12
CA GLU A 94 8.49 2.36 12.49
C GLU A 94 7.62 1.34 13.23
N VAL A 95 6.67 0.73 12.53
CA VAL A 95 5.69 -0.22 13.09
C VAL A 95 5.88 -1.59 12.46
N SER A 96 6.16 -2.59 13.28
CA SER A 96 6.20 -3.99 12.83
C SER A 96 4.80 -4.57 12.69
N VAL A 97 4.50 -5.10 11.51
CA VAL A 97 3.23 -5.77 11.21
C VAL A 97 3.48 -7.21 10.78
N GLU A 98 2.58 -8.08 11.20
CA GLU A 98 2.57 -9.50 10.87
C GLU A 98 1.75 -9.69 9.58
N VAL A 99 2.31 -10.44 8.64
CA VAL A 99 1.62 -10.81 7.39
C VAL A 99 1.18 -12.26 7.50
N ILE A 100 -0.11 -12.52 7.33
CA ILE A 100 -0.69 -13.86 7.33
C ILE A 100 -1.36 -14.09 5.98
N ASN A 101 -0.95 -15.14 5.28
CA ASN A 101 -1.64 -15.62 4.09
C ASN A 101 -2.43 -16.87 4.45
N THR A 102 -3.74 -16.86 4.19
CA THR A 102 -4.63 -18.02 4.41
C THR A 102 -5.05 -18.63 3.09
#